data_AF-A0A957CWM2-F1
#
_entry.id   AF-A0A957CWM2-F1
#
_cell.length_a   1.000
_cell.length_b   1.000
_cell.length_c   1.000
_cell.angle_alpha   90.00
_cell.angle_beta   90.00
_cell.angle_gamma   90.00
#
_symmetry.space_group_name_H-M   'P 1'
#
loop_
_entity.id
_entity.type
_entity.pdbx_description
1 polymer ?
#
loop_
_entity_poly.entity_id
_entity_poly.type
_entity_poly.pdbx_seq_one_letter_code
_entity_poly.pdbx_strand_id
1 'polypeptide(L)' 'MLVKRLLLVVVSLAIGFSLTAAAVYAPFIADTNFEEFGFSYTFFTTLSLSIAAGIWLDKFMGTQILPK' A
#
# COMPACT_ATOMS: atom_id res chain seq x y z
N MET A 1 15.26 7.12 14.91
CA MET A 1 14.50 7.53 13.71
C MET A 1 14.39 6.41 12.67
N LEU A 2 15.48 5.68 12.40
CA LEU A 2 15.52 4.59 11.42
C LEU A 2 14.45 3.51 11.67
N VAL A 3 14.29 3.07 12.94
CA VAL A 3 13.25 2.10 13.33
C VAL A 3 11.85 2.56 12.97
N LYS A 4 11.48 3.82 13.27
CA LYS A 4 10.15 4.37 12.93
C LYS A 4 9.91 4.43 11.42
N ARG A 5 10.94 4.75 10.64
CA ARG A 5 10.87 4.79 9.18
C ARG A 5 10.70 3.39 8.59
N LEU A 6 11.42 2.40 9.12
CA LEU A 6 11.29 1.01 8.71
C LEU A 6 9.88 0.48 9.02
N LEU A 7 9.37 0.80 10.21
CA LEU A 7 8.02 0.43 10.65
C LEU A 7 6.96 1.07 9.74
N LEU A 8 7.14 2.34 9.36
CA LEU A 8 6.26 3.01 8.40
C LEU A 8 6.23 2.28 7.06
N VAL A 9 7.39 1.91 6.50
CA VAL A 9 7.48 1.20 5.21
C VAL A 9 6.78 -0.15 5.27
N VAL A 10 7.01 -0.93 6.34
CA VAL A 10 6.40 -2.25 6.51
C VAL A 10 4.87 -2.12 6.63
N VAL A 11 4.40 -1.18 7.44
CA VAL A 11 2.95 -0.96 7.64
C VAL A 11 2.31 -0.42 6.36
N SER A 12 2.96 0.49 5.65
CA SER A 12 2.42 1.04 4.40
C SER A 12 2.32 -0.02 3.32
N LEU A 13 3.31 -0.91 3.20
CA LEU A 13 3.26 -2.07 2.30
C LEU A 13 2.15 -3.05 2.68
N ALA A 14 1.99 -3.35 3.97
CA ALA A 14 0.93 -4.22 4.44
C ALA A 14 -0.46 -3.64 4.12
N ILE A 15 -0.66 -2.34 4.32
CA ILE A 15 -1.92 -1.65 3.97
C ILE A 15 -2.14 -1.68 2.47
N GLY A 16 -1.15 -1.33 1.65
CA GLY A 16 -1.30 -1.32 0.20
C GLY A 16 -1.62 -2.69 -0.38
N PHE A 17 -1.00 -3.76 0.13
CA PHE A 17 -1.30 -5.12 -0.30
C PHE A 17 -2.71 -5.55 0.13
N SER A 18 -3.10 -5.24 1.37
CA SER A 18 -4.43 -5.57 1.89
C SER A 18 -5.54 -4.88 1.10
N LEU A 19 -5.35 -3.61 0.75
CA LEU A 19 -6.28 -2.86 -0.10
C LEU A 19 -6.32 -3.41 -1.52
N THR A 20 -5.18 -3.82 -2.08
CA THR A 20 -5.14 -4.43 -3.42
C THR A 20 -5.86 -5.77 -3.42
N ALA A 21 -5.63 -6.62 -2.42
CA ALA A 21 -6.35 -7.88 -2.27
C ALA A 21 -7.86 -7.66 -2.11
N ALA A 22 -8.26 -6.70 -1.27
CA ALA A 22 -9.66 -6.33 -1.12
C ALA A 22 -10.27 -5.83 -2.44
N ALA A 23 -9.54 -5.05 -3.23
CA ALA A 23 -9.98 -4.57 -4.53
C ALA A 23 -10.14 -5.69 -5.57
N VAL A 24 -9.20 -6.65 -5.59
CA VAL A 24 -9.23 -7.80 -6.51
C VAL A 24 -10.47 -8.68 -6.25
N TYR A 25 -10.74 -9.01 -4.98
CA TYR A 25 -11.86 -9.86 -4.60
C TYR A 25 -13.19 -9.11 -4.38
N ALA A 26 -13.20 -7.78 -4.51
CA ALA A 26 -14.42 -7.00 -4.34
C ALA A 26 -15.32 -7.13 -5.58
N PRO A 27 -16.59 -7.57 -5.41
CA PRO A 27 -17.50 -7.81 -6.53
C PRO A 27 -17.90 -6.51 -7.27
N PHE A 28 -17.65 -5.34 -6.68
CA PHE A 28 -17.96 -4.03 -7.27
C PHE A 28 -16.75 -3.34 -7.92
N ILE A 29 -15.56 -3.92 -7.87
CA ILE A 29 -14.34 -3.30 -8.36
C ILE A 29 -13.73 -4.10 -9.51
N ALA A 30 -13.29 -5.33 -9.23
CA ALA A 30 -12.64 -6.18 -10.21
C ALA A 30 -13.27 -7.57 -10.31
N ASP A 31 -13.85 -8.09 -9.22
CA ASP A 31 -14.51 -9.41 -9.14
C ASP A 31 -13.69 -10.53 -9.81
N THR A 32 -12.40 -10.60 -9.50
CA THR A 32 -11.44 -11.48 -10.18
C THR A 32 -10.45 -12.10 -9.19
N ASN A 33 -9.49 -12.86 -9.68
CA ASN A 33 -8.41 -13.47 -8.90
C ASN A 33 -7.04 -12.86 -9.31
N PHE A 34 -6.00 -13.16 -8.53
CA PHE A 34 -4.66 -12.63 -8.82
C PHE A 34 -4.03 -13.17 -10.13
N GLU A 35 -4.47 -14.32 -10.62
CA GLU A 35 -3.98 -14.90 -11.87
C GLU A 35 -4.49 -14.11 -13.08
N GLU A 36 -5.78 -13.77 -13.07
CA GLU A 36 -6.45 -12.96 -14.08
C GLU A 36 -6.09 -11.47 -13.98
N PHE A 37 -6.00 -10.94 -12.75
CA PHE A 37 -5.59 -9.55 -12.53
C PHE A 37 -4.13 -9.33 -12.97
N GLY A 38 -3.29 -10.35 -12.86
CA GLY A 38 -1.92 -10.35 -13.34
C GLY A 38 -0.93 -9.72 -12.37
N PHE A 39 0.31 -10.23 -12.40
CA PHE A 39 1.37 -9.83 -11.49
C PHE A 39 1.72 -8.34 -11.59
N SER A 40 1.89 -7.82 -12.80
CA SER A 40 2.26 -6.42 -13.02
C SER A 40 1.22 -5.46 -12.44
N TYR A 41 -0.06 -5.71 -12.69
CA TYR A 41 -1.14 -4.89 -12.13
C TYR A 41 -1.20 -5.01 -10.61
N THR A 42 -1.07 -6.21 -10.06
CA THR A 42 -1.04 -6.42 -8.60
C THR A 42 0.10 -5.63 -7.96
N PHE A 43 1.30 -5.71 -8.54
CA PHE A 43 2.49 -5.04 -8.04
C PHE A 43 2.36 -3.51 -8.09
N PHE A 44 2.00 -2.94 -9.25
CA PHE A 44 1.88 -1.49 -9.39
C PHE A 44 0.72 -0.91 -8.56
N THR A 45 -0.42 -1.62 -8.48
CA THR A 45 -1.55 -1.22 -7.63
C THR A 45 -1.16 -1.21 -6.16
N THR A 46 -0.54 -2.31 -5.69
CA THR A 46 -0.04 -2.43 -4.31
C THR A 46 0.94 -1.33 -3.99
N LEU A 47 1.91 -1.07 -4.87
CA LEU A 47 2.95 -0.08 -4.65
C LEU A 47 2.38 1.33 -4.61
N SER A 48 1.45 1.67 -5.51
CA SER A 48 0.76 2.97 -5.52
C SER A 48 -0.03 3.21 -4.23
N LEU A 49 -0.83 2.23 -3.80
CA LEU A 49 -1.59 2.30 -2.55
C LEU A 49 -0.69 2.34 -1.31
N SER A 50 0.43 1.61 -1.35
CA SER A 50 1.42 1.64 -0.27
C SER A 50 2.07 3.00 -0.14
N ILE A 51 2.40 3.67 -1.24
CA ILE A 51 2.94 5.04 -1.20
C ILE A 51 1.91 6.00 -0.62
N ALA A 52 0.65 5.93 -1.06
CA ALA A 52 -0.43 6.77 -0.53
C ALA A 52 -0.61 6.56 0.99
N ALA A 53 -0.64 5.30 1.44
CA ALA A 53 -0.70 4.96 2.86
C ALA A 53 0.54 5.44 3.63
N GLY A 54 1.73 5.33 3.03
CA GLY A 54 2.99 5.79 3.61
C GLY A 54 3.02 7.31 3.81
N ILE A 55 2.54 8.08 2.83
CA ILE A 55 2.39 9.55 2.92
C ILE A 55 1.46 9.92 4.08
N TRP A 56 0.31 9.24 4.17
CA TRP A 56 -0.65 9.46 5.25
C TRP A 56 -0.05 9.10 6.61
N LEU A 57 0.62 7.96 6.74
CA LEU A 57 1.29 7.52 7.98
C LEU A 57 2.44 8.42 8.40
N ASP A 58 3.22 8.98 7.46
CA ASP A 58 4.35 9.89 7.77
C ASP A 58 3.85 11.11 8.55
N LYS A 59 2.64 11.59 8.24
CA LYS A 59 1.97 12.68 8.95
C LYS A 59 1.67 12.35 10.42
N PHE A 60 1.28 11.11 10.73
CA PHE A 60 0.96 10.70 12.11
C PHE A 60 2.19 10.23 12.89
N MET A 61 3.13 9.54 12.22
CA MET A 61 4.31 8.96 12.86
C MET A 61 5.44 9.96 13.06
N GLY A 62 5.35 11.14 12.43
CA GLY A 62 6.34 12.21 12.56
C GLY A 62 7.73 11.78 12.08
N THR A 63 7.77 10.91 11.07
CA THR A 63 9.01 10.31 10.55
C THR A 63 9.81 11.26 9.66
N GLN A 64 9.20 12.38 9.25
CA GLN A 64 9.81 13.46 8.46
C GLN A 64 10.48 12.90 7.20
N ILE A 65 9.83 11.92 6.56
CA ILE A 65 10.27 11.41 5.26
C ILE A 65 9.91 12.43 4.18
N LEU A 66 8.71 13.02 4.29
CA LEU A 66 8.30 14.09 3.40
C LEU A 66 8.85 15.45 3.86
N PRO A 67 9.26 16.31 2.93
CA PRO A 67 9.58 17.70 3.23
C PRO A 67 8.32 18.43 3.74
N LYS A 68 8.55 19.47 4.55
CA LYS A 68 7.49 20.33 5.09
C LYS A 68 6.94 21.29 4.04
#